data_AF-A0A1M6VNC9-F1
#
_entry.id   AF-A0A1M6VNC9-F1
#
_cell.length_a   1.000
_cell.length_b   1.000
_cell.length_c   1.000
_cell.angle_alpha   90.00
_cell.angle_beta   90.00
_cell.angle_gamma   90.00
#
_symmetry.space_group_name_H-M   'P 1'
#
loop_
_entity.id
_entity.type
_entity.pdbx_description
1 polymer ?
#
loop_
_entity_poly.entity_id
_entity_poly.type
_entity_poly.pdbx_seq_one_letter_code
_entity_poly.pdbx_strand_id
1 'polypeptide(L)' 'MSKEDMNMIMNTSETTINIELSDKHKRNLRLLRSIEEITKRGNDAEVRRKKDGQYAVYEVKKNKVAVE' A
#
# COMPACT_ATOMS: atom_id res chain seq x y z
N MET A 1 -32.09 16.81 -20.38
CA MET A 1 -30.94 15.91 -20.50
C MET A 1 -31.21 15.00 -21.69
N SER A 2 -30.31 14.96 -22.67
CA SER A 2 -30.52 14.24 -23.93
C SER A 2 -30.33 12.72 -23.74
N LYS A 3 -30.76 11.92 -24.73
CA LYS A 3 -30.53 10.46 -24.71
C LYS A 3 -29.03 10.13 -24.80
N GLU A 4 -28.27 10.94 -25.53
CA GLU A 4 -26.81 10.88 -25.59
C GLU A 4 -26.17 11.09 -24.22
N ASP A 5 -26.65 12.07 -23.44
CA ASP A 5 -26.13 12.34 -22.09
C ASP A 5 -26.39 11.15 -21.14
N MET A 6 -27.59 10.56 -21.18
CA MET A 6 -27.90 9.37 -20.38
C MET A 6 -27.05 8.16 -20.80
N ASN A 7 -26.78 7.99 -22.09
CA ASN A 7 -25.97 6.89 -22.59
C ASN A 7 -24.50 7.02 -22.17
N MET A 8 -23.97 8.24 -22.10
CA MET A 8 -22.60 8.49 -21.62
C MET A 8 -22.43 8.18 -20.13
N ILE A 9 -23.45 8.49 -19.31
CA ILE A 9 -23.48 8.19 -17.87
C ILE A 9 -23.64 6.69 -17.60
N MET A 10 -24.49 6.00 -18.36
CA MET A 10 -24.72 4.54 -18.19
C MET A 10 -23.52 3.70 -18.64
N ASN A 11 -22.61 4.27 -19.42
CA ASN A 11 -21.49 3.56 -20.03
C ASN A 11 -20.15 3.87 -19.33
N THR A 12 -20.17 4.31 -18.06
CA THR A 12 -18.99 4.35 -17.19
C THR A 12 -18.56 2.92 -16.84
N SER A 13 -18.09 2.20 -17.85
CA SER A 13 -17.30 1.00 -17.71
C SER A 13 -16.07 1.38 -16.90
N GLU A 14 -15.79 0.67 -15.81
CA GLU A 14 -14.53 0.82 -15.08
C GLU A 14 -13.37 0.63 -16.06
N THR A 15 -12.75 1.75 -16.44
CA THR A 15 -11.64 1.73 -17.37
C THR A 15 -10.40 1.35 -16.57
N THR A 16 -9.96 0.11 -16.73
CA THR A 16 -8.68 -0.33 -16.15
C THR A 16 -7.55 0.24 -16.99
N ILE A 17 -6.87 1.27 -16.47
CA ILE A 17 -5.68 1.85 -17.10
C ILE A 17 -4.46 1.06 -16.59
N ASN A 18 -3.83 0.29 -17.48
CA ASN A 18 -2.58 -0.41 -17.19
C ASN A 18 -1.42 0.60 -17.20
N ILE A 19 -1.16 1.24 -16.06
CA ILE A 19 -0.01 2.13 -15.90
C ILE A 19 1.21 1.29 -15.49
N GLU A 20 2.23 1.25 -16.34
CA GLU A 20 3.49 0.63 -15.97
C GLU A 20 4.19 1.49 -14.89
N LEU A 21 4.19 0.99 -13.66
CA LEU A 21 4.84 1.68 -12.56
C LEU A 21 6.36 1.59 -12.72
N SER A 22 7.03 2.72 -12.52
CA SER A 22 8.48 2.76 -12.37
C SER A 22 8.93 1.80 -11.25
N ASP A 23 10.15 1.28 -11.34
CA ASP A 23 10.68 0.38 -10.31
C ASP A 23 10.72 1.05 -8.94
N LYS A 24 10.88 2.38 -8.89
CA LYS A 24 10.79 3.15 -7.65
C LYS A 24 9.39 3.08 -7.04
N HIS A 25 8.34 3.26 -7.84
CA HIS A 25 6.96 3.12 -7.38
C HIS A 25 6.64 1.69 -6.95
N LYS A 26 7.08 0.68 -7.72
CA LYS A 26 6.94 -0.74 -7.34
C LYS A 26 7.58 -1.04 -5.98
N ARG A 27 8.78 -0.50 -5.72
CA ARG A 27 9.45 -0.64 -4.41
C ARG A 27 8.70 0.05 -3.27
N ASN A 28 8.17 1.24 -3.50
CA ASN A 28 7.38 1.97 -2.49
C ASN A 28 6.07 1.24 -2.14
N LEU A 29 5.39 0.66 -3.14
CA LEU A 29 4.20 -0.16 -2.89
C LEU A 29 4.52 -1.42 -2.10
N ARG A 30 5.64 -2.09 -2.40
CA ARG A 30 6.10 -3.24 -1.61
C ARG A 30 6.39 -2.83 -0.15
N LEU A 31 7.01 -1.67 0.05
CA LEU A 31 7.28 -1.12 1.38
C LEU A 31 5.98 -0.92 2.18
N LEU A 32 5.00 -0.22 1.59
CA LEU A 32 3.70 0.02 2.24
C LEU A 32 2.96 -1.28 2.52
N ARG A 33 2.92 -2.20 1.55
CA ARG A 33 2.29 -3.51 1.72
C ARG A 33 2.88 -4.29 2.89
N SER A 34 4.21 -4.30 3.05
CA SER A 34 4.85 -4.98 4.17
C SER A 34 4.47 -4.35 5.52
N ILE A 35 4.36 -3.02 5.60
CA ILE A 35 3.92 -2.31 6.81
C ILE A 35 2.47 -2.66 7.15
N GLU A 36 1.57 -2.66 6.16
CA GLU A 36 0.17 -3.04 6.33
C GLU A 36 0.04 -4.50 6.80
N GLU A 37 0.76 -5.43 6.17
CA GLU A 37 0.71 -6.85 6.54
C GLU A 37 1.17 -7.08 7.99
N ILE A 38 2.23 -6.39 8.43
CA ILE A 38 2.75 -6.46 9.81
C ILE A 38 1.74 -5.87 10.80
N THR A 39 1.25 -4.66 10.54
CA THR A 39 0.35 -3.95 11.47
C THR A 39 -1.04 -4.59 11.53
N LYS A 40 -1.51 -5.23 10.45
CA LYS A 40 -2.73 -6.05 10.44
C LYS A 40 -2.67 -7.23 11.41
N ARG A 41 -1.49 -7.75 11.73
CA ARG A 41 -1.29 -8.81 12.74
C ARG A 41 -1.19 -8.27 14.17
N GLY A 42 -1.28 -6.95 14.35
CA GLY A 42 -1.12 -6.29 15.66
C GLY A 42 0.32 -6.11 16.11
N ASN A 43 1.30 -6.28 15.20
CA ASN A 43 2.71 -6.04 15.50
C ASN A 43 3.14 -4.66 14.99
N ASP A 44 4.24 -4.13 15.54
CA ASP A 44 4.82 -2.87 15.08
C ASP A 44 5.72 -3.12 13.87
N ALA A 45 5.85 -2.13 13.00
CA ALA A 45 6.78 -2.14 11.88
C ALA A 45 7.87 -1.09 12.09
N GLU A 46 9.13 -1.51 12.16
CA GLU A 46 10.28 -0.59 12.16
C GLU A 46 10.81 -0.46 10.73
N VAL A 47 10.90 0.78 10.23
CA VAL A 47 11.41 1.07 8.89
C VAL A 47 12.78 1.74 8.99
N ARG A 48 13.78 1.13 8.36
CA ARG A 48 15.17 1.64 8.36
C ARG A 48 15.65 1.90 6.95
N ARG A 49 16.32 3.05 6.75
CA ARG A 49 17.05 3.33 5.51
C ARG A 49 18.40 2.61 5.52
N LYS A 50 18.65 1.77 4.51
CA LYS A 50 19.91 1.05 4.28
C LYS A 50 20.96 1.96 3.65
N LYS A 51 22.23 1.53 3.69
CA LYS A 51 23.37 2.25 3.07
C LYS A 51 23.20 2.46 1.57
N ASP A 52 22.55 1.53 0.89
CA ASP A 52 22.22 1.59 -0.55
C ASP A 52 21.06 2.57 -0.87
N GLY A 53 20.53 3.27 0.14
CA GLY A 53 19.44 4.23 0.01
C GLY A 53 18.05 3.62 -0.05
N GLN A 54 17.92 2.28 -0.09
CA GLN A 54 16.63 1.58 -0.03
C GLN A 54 16.13 1.46 1.42
N TYR A 55 14.87 1.06 1.59
CA TYR A 55 14.28 0.79 2.90
C TYR A 55 14.26 -0.71 3.22
N ALA A 56 14.41 -1.03 4.50
CA ALA A 56 14.10 -2.33 5.07
C ALA A 56 12.96 -2.15 6.09
N VAL A 57 12.09 -3.15 6.22
CA VAL A 57 11.02 -3.20 7.22
C VAL A 57 11.23 -4.42 8.09
N TYR A 58 11.17 -4.22 9.41
CA TYR A 58 11.27 -5.28 10.40
C TYR A 58 9.96 -5.36 11.18
N GLU A 59 9.45 -6.57 11.36
CA GLU A 59 8.33 -6.83 12.26
C GLU A 59 8.85 -6.87 13.70
N VAL A 60 8.33 -5.98 14.54
CA VAL A 60 8.67 -5.86 15.95
C VAL A 60 7.51 -6.43 16.76
N LYS A 61 7.73 -7.62 17.33
CA LYS A 61 6.78 -8.28 18.23
C LYS A 61 6.97 -7.75 19.64
N LYS A 62 6.01 -6.98 20.14
CA LYS A 62 6.01 -6.52 21.53
C LYS A 62 5.40 -7.60 22.42
N ASN A 63 6.18 -8.11 23.36
CA ASN A 63 5.65 -8.89 24.47
C ASN A 63 4.99 -7.93 25.46
N LYS A 64 3.70 -8.12 25.75
CA LYS A 64 3.04 -7.37 26.83
C LYS A 64 3.52 -7.94 28.17
N VAL A 65 4.29 -7.16 28.91
CA VAL A 65 4.55 -7.42 30.33
C VAL A 65 3.58 -6.54 31.11
N ALA A 66 2.62 -7.16 31.80
CA ALA A 66 1.82 -6.46 32.79
C ALA A 66 2.70 -6.22 34.02
N VAL A 67 2.79 -4.98 34.48
CA VAL A 67 3.49 -4.60 35.71
C VAL A 67 2.42 -4.17 36.69
N GLU A 68 2.38 -4.81 37.86
CA GLU A 68 1.53 -4.45 39.01
C GLU A 68 2.22 -3.40 39.89
#